data_AF-A0A7J2YZI0-F1
#
_entry.id   AF-A0A7J2YZI0-F1
#
_cell.length_a   1.000
_cell.length_b   1.000
_cell.length_c   1.000
_cell.angle_alpha   90.00
_cell.angle_beta   90.00
_cell.angle_gamma   90.00
#
_symmetry.space_group_name_H-M   'P 1'
#
loop_
_entity.id
_entity.type
_entity.pdbx_description
1 polymer ?
#
loop_
_entity_poly.entity_id
_entity_poly.type
_entity_poly.pdbx_seq_one_letter_code
_entity_poly.pdbx_strand_id
1 'polypeptide(L)' 'MGSRVNPEIDRLISERKLMKAQVSRDMVVKELEAAQTDLQDALDSLQSNKFKWATIQGYYSMFHSARAIAV' A
#
# COMPACT_ATOMS: atom_id res chain seq x y z
N MET A 1 2.65 -27.42 -4.75
CA MET A 1 1.61 -26.61 -4.08
C MET A 1 0.74 -26.01 -5.16
N GLY A 2 -0.55 -26.33 -5.14
CA GLY A 2 -1.44 -26.09 -6.25
C GLY A 2 -1.96 -24.66 -6.31
N SER A 3 -1.92 -24.08 -7.50
CA SER A 3 -2.98 -23.19 -7.94
C SER A 3 -3.30 -23.58 -9.38
N ARG A 4 -4.49 -24.15 -9.58
CA ARG A 4 -5.14 -24.07 -10.89
C ARG A 4 -5.47 -22.60 -11.04
N VAL A 5 -4.60 -21.84 -11.71
CA VAL A 5 -4.94 -20.48 -12.12
C VAL A 5 -6.23 -20.59 -12.91
N ASN A 6 -7.22 -19.77 -12.58
CA ASN A 6 -8.49 -19.77 -13.29
C ASN A 6 -8.17 -19.54 -14.78
N PRO A 7 -8.65 -20.38 -15.71
CA PRO A 7 -8.37 -20.23 -17.14
C PRO A 7 -8.66 -18.82 -17.68
N GLU A 8 -9.63 -18.12 -17.11
CA GLU A 8 -9.90 -16.71 -17.45
C GLU A 8 -8.76 -15.76 -17.04
N ILE A 9 -8.14 -15.98 -15.87
CA ILE A 9 -6.98 -15.18 -15.43
C ILE A 9 -5.80 -15.43 -16.38
N ASP A 10 -5.52 -16.69 -16.74
CA ASP A 10 -4.45 -17.03 -17.69
C ASP A 10 -4.70 -16.43 -19.07
N ARG A 11 -5.94 -16.49 -19.56
CA ARG A 11 -6.33 -15.83 -20.82
C ARG A 11 -6.03 -14.34 -20.75
N LEU A 12 -6.48 -13.65 -19.71
CA LEU A 12 -6.27 -12.21 -19.55
C LEU A 12 -4.79 -11.83 -19.41
N ILE A 13 -3.97 -12.67 -18.77
CA ILE A 13 -2.50 -12.49 -18.73
C ILE A 13 -1.91 -12.65 -20.14
N SER A 14 -2.30 -13.69 -20.87
CA SER A 14 -1.80 -13.95 -22.23
C SER A 14 -2.19 -12.86 -23.22
N GLU A 15 -3.40 -12.31 -23.08
CA GLU A 15 -3.92 -11.17 -23.85
C GLU A 15 -3.36 -9.82 -23.37
N ARG A 16 -2.49 -9.81 -22.33
CA ARG A 16 -1.94 -8.61 -21.68
C ARG A 16 -2.99 -7.64 -21.12
N LYS A 17 -4.20 -8.14 -20.85
CA LYS A 17 -5.27 -7.40 -20.16
C LYS A 17 -5.08 -7.40 -18.64
N LEU A 18 -4.31 -8.36 -18.12
CA LEU A 18 -3.81 -8.37 -16.75
C LEU A 18 -2.28 -8.50 -16.78
N MET A 19 -1.61 -7.78 -15.89
CA MET A 19 -0.17 -7.88 -15.68
C MET A 19 0.10 -8.35 -14.27
N LYS A 20 1.08 -9.26 -14.13
CA LYS A 20 1.59 -9.61 -12.79
C LYS A 20 2.29 -8.38 -12.22
N ALA A 21 1.96 -8.03 -10.98
CA ALA A 21 2.70 -6.99 -10.27
C ALA A 21 4.20 -7.34 -10.26
N GLN A 22 5.03 -6.39 -10.66
CA GLN A 22 6.48 -6.50 -10.59
C GLN A 22 6.96 -5.72 -9.38
N VAL A 23 6.92 -6.37 -8.23
CA VAL A 23 7.34 -5.81 -6.95
C VAL A 23 8.84 -5.51 -6.98
N SER A 24 9.23 -4.28 -6.65
CA SER A 24 10.62 -3.87 -6.50
C SER A 24 10.87 -3.37 -5.09
N ARG A 25 12.11 -3.54 -4.61
CA ARG A 25 12.52 -3.04 -3.30
C ARG A 25 12.28 -1.53 -3.17
N ASP A 26 12.50 -0.78 -4.24
CA ASP A 26 12.31 0.68 -4.24
C ASP A 26 10.84 1.07 -4.06
N MET A 27 9.90 0.26 -4.58
CA MET A 27 8.47 0.48 -4.33
C MET A 27 8.12 0.22 -2.87
N VAL A 28 8.64 -0.87 -2.29
CA VAL A 28 8.45 -1.16 -0.84
C VAL A 28 9.00 -0.02 0.02
N VAL A 29 10.21 0.45 -0.27
CA VAL A 29 10.86 1.55 0.46
C VAL A 29 10.00 2.81 0.37
N LYS A 30 9.52 3.16 -0.83
CA LYS A 30 8.65 4.32 -1.04
C LYS A 30 7.36 4.25 -0.23
N GLU A 31 6.75 3.07 -0.11
CA GLU A 31 5.56 2.89 0.73
C GLU A 31 5.85 3.06 2.21
N LEU A 32 7.01 2.57 2.69
CA LEU A 32 7.42 2.76 4.08
C LEU A 32 7.75 4.23 4.40
N GLU A 33 8.38 4.95 3.48
CA GLU A 33 8.65 6.39 3.63
C GLU A 33 7.35 7.21 3.68
N ALA A 34 6.36 6.86 2.85
CA ALA A 34 5.04 7.48 2.90
C ALA A 34 4.35 7.20 4.24
N ALA A 35 4.37 5.95 4.70
CA ALA A 35 3.81 5.55 5.99
C ALA A 35 4.44 6.31 7.16
N GLN A 36 5.76 6.54 7.13
CA GLN A 36 6.49 7.28 8.14
C GLN A 36 6.13 8.77 8.13
N THR A 37 5.98 9.36 6.94
CA THR A 37 5.56 10.76 6.80
C THR A 37 4.14 10.96 7.34
N ASP A 38 3.20 10.09 6.96
CA ASP A 38 1.82 10.14 7.46
C ASP A 38 1.74 9.99 8.99
N LEU A 39 2.61 9.15 9.57
CA LEU A 39 2.67 8.99 11.02
C LEU A 39 3.14 10.28 11.70
N GLN A 40 4.19 10.91 11.18
CA GLN A 40 4.70 12.16 11.74
C GLN A 40 3.62 13.26 11.66
N ASP A 41 2.97 13.40 10.51
CA ASP A 41 1.88 14.34 10.32
C ASP A 41 0.70 14.09 11.28
N ALA A 42 0.37 12.81 11.52
CA ALA A 42 -0.67 12.41 12.46
C ALA A 42 -0.33 12.84 13.91
N LEU A 43 0.92 12.64 14.31
CA LEU A 43 1.43 13.04 15.63
C LEU A 43 1.40 14.56 15.80
N ASP A 44 1.82 15.31 14.78
CA ASP A 44 1.81 16.78 14.80
C ASP A 44 0.38 17.33 14.88
N SER A 45 -0.56 16.73 14.12
CA SER A 45 -1.98 17.04 14.20
C SER A 45 -2.57 16.70 15.56
N LEU A 46 -2.17 15.59 16.17
CA LEU A 46 -2.62 15.20 17.51
C LEU A 46 -2.15 16.20 18.56
N GLN A 47 -0.87 16.59 18.54
CA GLN A 47 -0.30 17.61 19.42
C GLN A 47 -0.98 18.98 19.24
N SER A 48 -1.40 19.29 18.02
CA SER A 48 -2.12 20.52 17.67
C SER A 48 -3.63 20.47 17.94
N ASN A 49 -4.16 19.43 18.60
CA ASN A 49 -5.60 19.18 18.82
C ASN A 49 -6.45 19.12 17.53
N LYS A 50 -5.84 18.81 16.38
CA LYS A 50 -6.51 18.63 15.08
C LYS A 50 -6.97 17.17 14.91
N PHE A 51 -7.83 16.69 15.81
CA PHE A 51 -8.14 15.25 15.94
C PHE A 51 -8.66 14.58 14.66
N LYS A 52 -9.50 15.26 13.88
CA LYS A 52 -9.97 14.73 12.58
C LYS A 52 -8.81 14.42 11.64
N TRP A 53 -7.83 15.32 11.56
CA TRP A 53 -6.65 15.15 10.71
C TRP A 53 -5.74 14.06 11.25
N ALA A 54 -5.49 14.03 12.56
CA ALA A 54 -4.70 12.99 13.20
C ALA A 54 -5.25 11.58 12.90
N THR A 55 -6.57 11.39 12.93
CA THR A 55 -7.20 10.10 12.60
C THR A 55 -7.01 9.73 11.12
N ILE A 56 -7.21 10.68 10.20
CA ILE A 56 -7.08 10.44 8.76
C ILE A 56 -5.62 10.08 8.41
N GLN A 57 -4.66 10.85 8.92
CA GLN A 57 -3.23 10.63 8.67
C GLN A 57 -2.76 9.32 9.30
N GLY A 58 -3.18 9.00 10.53
CA GLY A 58 -2.89 7.72 11.16
C GLY A 58 -3.44 6.51 10.38
N TYR A 59 -4.64 6.64 9.80
CA TYR A 59 -5.18 5.62 8.90
C TYR A 59 -4.32 5.43 7.65
N TYR A 60 -3.90 6.51 7.00
CA TYR A 60 -3.05 6.42 5.82
C TYR A 60 -1.67 5.81 6.13
N SER A 61 -1.08 6.14 7.29
CA SER A 61 0.15 5.49 7.75
C SER A 61 0.01 3.95 7.84
N MET A 62 -1.08 3.46 8.44
CA MET A 62 -1.37 2.02 8.49
C MET A 62 -1.61 1.42 7.11
N PHE A 63 -2.34 2.13 6.24
CA PHE A 63 -2.60 1.69 4.88
C PHE A 63 -1.32 1.54 4.07
N HIS A 64 -0.42 2.52 4.09
CA HIS A 64 0.88 2.47 3.41
C HIS A 64 1.78 1.38 3.99
N SER A 65 1.76 1.19 5.32
CA SER A 65 2.48 0.08 5.97
C SER A 65 2.01 -1.29 5.47
N ALA A 66 0.69 -1.50 5.34
CA ALA A 66 0.14 -2.74 4.81
C ALA A 66 0.43 -2.88 3.31
N ARG A 67 0.38 -1.78 2.56
CA ARG A 67 0.67 -1.75 1.13
C ARG A 67 2.12 -2.13 0.84
N ALA A 68 3.08 -1.75 1.67
CA ALA A 68 4.48 -2.14 1.57
C ALA A 68 4.72 -3.67 1.55
N ILE A 69 3.78 -4.47 2.08
CA ILE A 69 3.85 -5.95 2.07
C ILE A 69 3.32 -6.53 0.75
N ALA A 70 2.48 -5.77 0.05
CA ALA A 70 1.73 -6.21 -1.13
C ALA A 70 2.23 -5.59 -2.46
N VAL A 71 3.10 -4.57 -2.40
CA VAL A 71 3.76 -3.93 -3.55
C VAL A 71 5.16 -4.43 -3.79
#